data_AF-H8GN64-F1
#
_entry.id   AF-H8GN64-F1
#
_cell.length_a   1.000
_cell.length_b   1.000
_cell.length_c   1.000
_cell.angle_alpha   90.00
_cell.angle_beta   90.00
_cell.angle_gamma   90.00
#
_symmetry.space_group_name_H-M   'P 1'
#
loop_
_entity.id
_entity.type
_entity.pdbx_description
1 polymer ?
#
loop_
_entity_poly.entity_id
_entity_poly.type
_entity_poly.pdbx_seq_one_letter_code
_entity_poly.pdbx_strand_id
1 'polypeptide(L)'
;MAKKHLNKKELVHPCLLIKYSDQNKPDKATKKKLVEAVKLSAEIMRATVWKMDRVVFFQRPETYLTDIVTEHFHLGQPGETKFQRLRYLNKIRACMLSTSFHINTGMYLLDIDGGNRKTMGGSPLSAQDVIDMPYIEGYVSTRKALFLELAGPVHVAFDLAKQYSSRGLARLIIHEATHSYWHTDDVFYGHEGGYATMTPDESVRNADSFAYAALSIHAKQVQTWATLDANGDH
;
A
#
# COMPACT_ATOMS: atom_id res chain seq x y z
N MET A 1 -12.79 -5.73 -32.23
CA MET A 1 -11.98 -5.78 -31.00
C MET A 1 -12.54 -4.80 -30.00
N ALA A 2 -12.86 -5.23 -28.77
CA ALA A 2 -13.26 -4.30 -27.71
C ALA A 2 -12.07 -3.37 -27.39
N LYS A 3 -12.31 -2.04 -27.34
CA LYS A 3 -11.28 -1.08 -26.92
C LYS A 3 -10.90 -1.39 -25.47
N LYS A 4 -9.60 -1.56 -25.21
CA LYS A 4 -9.08 -1.67 -23.83
C LYS A 4 -9.40 -0.38 -23.08
N HIS A 5 -9.95 -0.50 -21.87
CA HIS A 5 -10.30 0.64 -21.02
C HIS A 5 -9.08 1.53 -20.72
N LEU A 6 -7.98 0.96 -20.23
CA LEU A 6 -6.71 1.66 -20.11
C LEU A 6 -5.88 1.48 -21.39
N ASN A 7 -5.69 2.56 -22.14
CA ASN A 7 -5.10 2.54 -23.49
C ASN A 7 -3.91 3.49 -23.67
N LYS A 8 -3.60 4.36 -22.69
CA LYS A 8 -2.41 5.22 -22.71
C LYS A 8 -1.42 4.79 -21.63
N LYS A 9 -0.13 4.84 -21.97
CA LYS A 9 1.00 4.68 -21.06
C LYS A 9 1.87 5.92 -21.15
N GLU A 10 2.33 6.44 -20.02
CA GLU A 10 3.15 7.64 -19.97
C GLU A 10 4.19 7.52 -18.84
N LEU A 11 5.46 7.71 -19.19
CA LEU A 11 6.54 7.80 -18.20
C LEU A 11 6.58 9.24 -17.68
N VAL A 12 6.05 9.46 -16.49
CA VAL A 12 5.92 10.82 -15.90
C VAL A 12 7.09 11.17 -14.97
N HIS A 13 7.87 10.17 -14.55
CA HIS A 13 9.09 10.32 -13.77
C HIS A 13 9.99 9.09 -14.01
N PRO A 14 11.33 9.16 -13.85
CA PRO A 14 12.21 7.99 -13.99
C PRO A 14 11.80 6.76 -13.17
N CYS A 15 11.10 6.97 -12.05
CA CYS A 15 10.59 5.92 -11.17
C CYS A 15 9.07 5.71 -11.25
N LEU A 16 8.36 6.36 -12.19
CA LEU A 16 6.91 6.24 -12.30
C LEU A 16 6.44 6.20 -13.76
N LEU A 17 5.95 5.03 -14.15
CA LEU A 17 5.14 4.83 -15.34
C LEU A 17 3.67 4.81 -14.92
N ILE A 18 2.81 5.57 -15.59
CA ILE A 18 1.36 5.52 -15.37
C ILE A 18 0.63 4.94 -16.58
N LYS A 19 -0.52 4.33 -16.34
CA LYS A 19 -1.45 3.89 -17.38
C LYS A 19 -2.87 4.39 -17.09
N TYR A 20 -3.51 4.99 -18.09
CA TYR A 20 -4.82 5.63 -17.94
C TYR A 20 -5.65 5.51 -19.23
N SER A 21 -6.92 5.92 -19.16
CA SER A 21 -7.85 6.04 -20.29
C SER A 21 -7.65 7.37 -21.02
N ASP A 22 -7.59 7.38 -22.36
CA ASP A 22 -7.55 8.63 -23.13
C ASP A 22 -8.76 9.54 -22.92
N GLN A 23 -9.87 8.99 -22.43
CA GLN A 23 -11.08 9.72 -22.05
C GLN A 23 -10.98 10.37 -20.67
N ASN A 24 -10.13 9.83 -19.78
CA ASN A 24 -9.88 10.38 -18.45
C ASN A 24 -8.37 10.57 -18.25
N LYS A 25 -7.82 11.56 -18.95
CA LYS A 25 -6.40 11.87 -18.87
C LYS A 25 -6.10 12.62 -17.57
N PRO A 26 -5.16 12.15 -16.73
CA PRO A 26 -4.76 12.89 -15.55
C PRO A 26 -4.10 14.21 -15.94
N ASP A 27 -4.52 15.28 -15.28
CA ASP A 27 -3.98 16.61 -15.51
C ASP A 27 -2.56 16.75 -14.93
N LYS A 28 -1.95 17.93 -15.14
CA LYS A 28 -0.59 18.20 -14.68
C LYS A 28 -0.47 18.17 -13.15
N ALA A 29 -1.49 18.60 -12.43
CA ALA A 29 -1.50 18.64 -10.97
C ALA A 29 -1.61 17.23 -10.38
N THR A 30 -2.53 16.40 -10.89
CA THR A 30 -2.65 14.98 -10.55
C THR A 30 -1.33 14.24 -10.80
N LYS A 31 -0.72 14.40 -11.98
CA LYS A 31 0.59 13.78 -12.28
C LYS A 31 1.68 14.21 -11.31
N LYS A 32 1.77 15.51 -11.02
CA LYS A 32 2.74 16.04 -10.05
C LYS A 32 2.54 15.38 -8.68
N LYS A 33 1.29 15.30 -8.22
CA LYS A 33 0.93 14.71 -6.93
C LYS A 33 1.25 13.22 -6.85
N LEU A 34 0.97 12.44 -7.91
CA LEU A 34 1.36 11.03 -8.00
C LEU A 34 2.88 10.85 -7.94
N VAL A 35 3.64 11.72 -8.62
CA VAL A 35 5.12 11.69 -8.54
C VAL A 35 5.61 12.01 -7.13
N GLU A 36 5.03 13.00 -6.45
CA GLU A 36 5.34 13.31 -5.04
C GLU A 36 5.04 12.11 -4.13
N ALA A 37 3.87 11.48 -4.28
CA ALA A 37 3.46 10.33 -3.47
C ALA A 37 4.39 9.12 -3.68
N VAL A 38 4.77 8.79 -4.91
CA VAL A 38 5.70 7.69 -5.21
C VAL A 38 7.09 7.96 -4.63
N LYS A 39 7.59 9.19 -4.74
CA LYS A 39 8.88 9.58 -4.12
C LYS A 39 8.82 9.42 -2.60
N LEU A 40 7.75 9.90 -1.98
CA LEU A 40 7.54 9.81 -0.55
C LEU A 40 7.40 8.36 -0.08
N SER A 41 6.69 7.52 -0.85
CA SER A 41 6.58 6.08 -0.59
C SER A 41 7.95 5.40 -0.59
N ALA A 42 8.78 5.70 -1.59
CA ALA A 42 10.13 5.16 -1.67
C ALA A 42 11.01 5.62 -0.49
N GLU A 43 10.90 6.88 -0.08
CA GLU A 43 11.60 7.42 1.08
C GLU A 43 11.19 6.74 2.38
N ILE A 44 9.88 6.67 2.64
CA ILE A 44 9.28 6.00 3.80
C ILE A 44 9.80 4.56 3.88
N MET A 45 9.69 3.80 2.79
CA MET A 45 10.06 2.39 2.78
C MET A 45 11.57 2.15 2.95
N ARG A 46 12.43 3.01 2.39
CA ARG A 46 13.88 2.95 2.66
C ARG A 46 14.18 3.19 4.14
N ALA A 47 13.58 4.24 4.72
CA ALA A 47 13.76 4.57 6.13
C ALA A 47 13.26 3.42 7.03
N THR A 48 12.09 2.88 6.73
CA THR A 48 11.46 1.78 7.46
C THR A 48 12.31 0.51 7.43
N VAL A 49 12.81 0.09 6.26
CA VAL A 49 13.70 -1.08 6.15
C VAL A 49 14.96 -0.89 6.98
N TRP A 50 15.62 0.28 6.89
CA TRP A 50 16.81 0.56 7.68
C TRP A 50 16.54 0.47 9.19
N LYS A 51 15.40 0.98 9.63
CA LYS A 51 14.97 0.88 11.03
C LYS A 51 14.71 -0.56 11.44
N MET A 52 13.96 -1.32 10.66
CA MET A 52 13.72 -2.74 10.93
C MET A 52 15.01 -3.56 10.97
N ASP A 53 15.96 -3.30 10.06
CA ASP A 53 17.27 -3.95 10.03
C ASP A 53 18.07 -3.70 11.31
N ARG A 54 18.03 -2.49 11.86
CA ARG A 54 18.69 -2.19 13.14
C ARG A 54 18.21 -3.09 14.25
N VAL A 55 16.92 -3.34 14.35
CA VAL A 55 16.36 -4.20 15.41
C VAL A 55 16.59 -5.67 15.11
N VAL A 56 16.22 -6.13 13.92
CA VAL A 56 16.17 -7.57 13.60
C VAL A 56 17.54 -8.13 13.21
N PHE A 57 18.28 -7.43 12.35
CA PHE A 57 19.56 -7.90 11.82
C PHE A 57 20.73 -7.51 12.72
N PHE A 58 20.77 -6.25 13.16
CA PHE A 58 21.84 -5.72 14.02
C PHE A 58 21.55 -5.85 15.52
N GLN A 59 20.44 -6.51 15.89
CA GLN A 59 20.07 -6.81 17.28
C GLN A 59 20.06 -5.58 18.21
N ARG A 60 19.70 -4.40 17.69
CA ARG A 60 19.55 -3.19 18.50
C ARG A 60 18.25 -3.24 19.31
N PRO A 61 18.18 -2.51 20.45
CA PRO A 61 16.95 -2.42 21.22
C PRO A 61 15.76 -1.95 20.37
N GLU A 62 14.62 -2.57 20.59
CA GLU A 62 13.37 -2.30 19.88
C GLU A 62 12.61 -1.09 20.44
N THR A 63 13.15 -0.40 21.44
CA THR A 63 12.39 0.59 22.25
C THR A 63 11.63 1.65 21.46
N TYR A 64 12.10 2.06 20.29
CA TYR A 64 11.40 3.04 19.44
C TYR A 64 10.34 2.43 18.50
N LEU A 65 10.33 1.10 18.33
CA LEU A 65 9.35 0.35 17.54
C LEU A 65 8.25 -0.25 18.40
N THR A 66 8.49 -0.45 19.71
CA THR A 66 7.57 -1.18 20.59
C THR A 66 6.13 -0.73 20.41
N ASP A 67 5.84 0.56 20.58
CA ASP A 67 4.46 1.09 20.46
C ASP A 67 3.91 0.90 19.04
N ILE A 68 4.75 0.99 18.01
CA ILE A 68 4.36 0.86 16.61
C ILE A 68 4.00 -0.59 16.27
N VAL A 69 4.79 -1.56 16.73
CA VAL A 69 4.51 -2.98 16.48
C VAL A 69 3.40 -3.51 17.39
N THR A 70 3.21 -2.91 18.55
CA THR A 70 2.03 -3.16 19.39
C THR A 70 0.78 -2.66 18.69
N GLU A 71 0.78 -1.42 18.19
CA GLU A 71 -0.40 -0.82 17.55
C GLU A 71 -0.80 -1.53 16.26
N HIS A 72 0.14 -1.72 15.32
CA HIS A 72 -0.21 -2.17 13.97
C HIS A 72 -0.06 -3.68 13.77
N PHE A 73 0.73 -4.34 14.63
CA PHE A 73 0.98 -5.77 14.55
C PHE A 73 0.53 -6.56 15.78
N HIS A 74 -0.02 -5.89 16.80
CA HIS A 74 -0.52 -6.52 18.03
C HIS A 74 0.53 -7.35 18.76
N LEU A 75 1.81 -7.00 18.62
CA LEU A 75 2.91 -7.68 19.31
C LEU A 75 3.05 -7.20 20.76
N GLY A 76 3.74 -7.97 21.59
CA GLY A 76 3.98 -7.61 23.00
C GLY A 76 2.81 -7.89 23.96
N GLN A 77 1.83 -8.68 23.52
CA GLN A 77 0.71 -9.12 24.37
C GLN A 77 1.18 -10.08 25.47
N PRO A 78 0.47 -10.15 26.62
CA PRO A 78 0.76 -11.13 27.67
C PRO A 78 0.82 -12.56 27.11
N GLY A 79 1.90 -13.27 27.41
CA GLY A 79 2.14 -14.63 26.89
C GLY A 79 2.90 -14.70 25.57
N GLU A 80 3.25 -13.57 24.94
CA GLU A 80 4.16 -13.57 23.78
C GLU A 80 5.55 -14.06 24.20
N THR A 81 6.01 -15.14 23.57
CA THR A 81 7.37 -15.65 23.76
C THR A 81 8.37 -14.87 22.90
N LYS A 82 9.63 -14.83 23.35
CA LYS A 82 10.73 -14.25 22.57
C LYS A 82 10.85 -14.83 21.15
N PHE A 83 10.58 -16.14 21.01
CA PHE A 83 10.61 -16.81 19.71
C PHE A 83 9.48 -16.33 18.79
N GLN A 84 8.25 -16.22 19.31
CA GLN A 84 7.12 -15.67 18.55
C GLN A 84 7.40 -14.23 18.10
N ARG A 85 7.89 -13.39 19.02
CA ARG A 85 8.26 -12.00 18.70
C ARG A 85 9.26 -11.92 17.56
N LEU A 86 10.36 -12.68 17.66
CA LEU A 86 11.39 -12.72 16.62
C LEU A 86 10.84 -13.25 15.28
N ARG A 87 9.96 -14.25 15.30
CA ARG A 87 9.28 -14.77 14.11
C ARG A 87 8.47 -13.67 13.42
N TYR A 88 7.66 -12.92 14.15
CA TYR A 88 6.86 -11.83 13.59
C TYR A 88 7.71 -10.68 13.07
N LEU A 89 8.71 -10.22 13.84
CA LEU A 89 9.59 -9.15 13.39
C LEU A 89 10.35 -9.50 12.10
N ASN A 90 10.76 -10.77 11.93
CA ASN A 90 11.36 -11.23 10.68
C ASN A 90 10.38 -11.21 9.50
N LYS A 91 9.12 -11.64 9.71
CA LYS A 91 8.07 -11.53 8.68
C LYS A 91 7.83 -10.08 8.29
N ILE A 92 7.71 -9.20 9.28
CA ILE A 92 7.48 -7.76 9.06
C ILE A 92 8.62 -7.17 8.24
N ARG A 93 9.86 -7.42 8.66
CA ARG A 93 11.06 -6.98 7.95
C ARG A 93 11.09 -7.48 6.50
N ALA A 94 10.79 -8.76 6.26
CA ALA A 94 10.87 -9.35 4.94
C ALA A 94 9.85 -8.72 3.97
N CYS A 95 8.61 -8.47 4.44
CA CYS A 95 7.61 -7.71 3.69
C CYS A 95 8.11 -6.29 3.37
N MET A 96 8.56 -5.54 4.38
CA MET A 96 9.04 -4.17 4.18
C MET A 96 10.22 -4.12 3.20
N LEU A 97 11.12 -5.09 3.26
CA LEU A 97 12.27 -5.20 2.35
C LEU A 97 11.82 -5.48 0.91
N SER A 98 10.92 -6.45 0.70
CA SER A 98 10.39 -6.79 -0.62
C SER A 98 9.66 -5.59 -1.23
N THR A 99 8.74 -4.99 -0.48
CA THR A 99 7.97 -3.81 -0.91
C THR A 99 8.89 -2.63 -1.22
N SER A 100 9.88 -2.37 -0.36
CA SER A 100 10.86 -1.31 -0.57
C SER A 100 11.67 -1.52 -1.85
N PHE A 101 12.17 -2.73 -2.09
CA PHE A 101 12.94 -3.04 -3.31
C PHE A 101 12.14 -2.63 -4.56
N HIS A 102 10.90 -3.10 -4.68
CA HIS A 102 10.07 -2.85 -5.85
C HIS A 102 9.70 -1.37 -6.02
N ILE A 103 9.25 -0.70 -4.96
CA ILE A 103 8.93 0.74 -5.02
C ILE A 103 10.15 1.58 -5.44
N ASN A 104 11.35 1.19 -5.01
CA ASN A 104 12.59 1.92 -5.32
C ASN A 104 13.14 1.64 -6.73
N THR A 105 12.83 0.48 -7.32
CA THR A 105 13.27 0.12 -8.67
C THR A 105 12.38 0.70 -9.79
N GLY A 106 11.22 1.23 -9.42
CA GLY A 106 10.27 1.87 -10.33
C GLY A 106 8.86 1.34 -10.16
N MET A 107 7.88 2.24 -10.14
CA MET A 107 6.48 1.92 -9.95
C MET A 107 5.71 1.99 -11.26
N TYR A 108 4.78 1.06 -11.42
CA TYR A 108 3.79 1.08 -12.49
C TYR A 108 2.39 1.20 -11.89
N LEU A 109 1.82 2.41 -11.96
CA LEU A 109 0.48 2.69 -11.44
C LEU A 109 -0.56 2.71 -12.56
N LEU A 110 -1.67 2.01 -12.32
CA LEU A 110 -2.80 1.95 -13.25
C LEU A 110 -3.97 2.71 -12.65
N ASP A 111 -4.55 3.61 -13.42
CA ASP A 111 -5.77 4.28 -12.98
C ASP A 111 -6.91 3.26 -12.88
N ILE A 112 -7.67 3.32 -11.79
CA ILE A 112 -8.91 2.56 -11.65
C ILE A 112 -9.97 3.14 -12.59
N ASP A 113 -10.01 4.47 -12.71
CA ASP A 113 -11.00 5.22 -13.50
C ASP A 113 -12.44 4.73 -13.22
N GLY A 114 -12.75 4.50 -11.94
CA GLY A 114 -13.93 3.75 -11.49
C GLY A 114 -15.25 4.29 -12.05
N GLY A 115 -15.40 5.62 -12.09
CA GLY A 115 -16.59 6.29 -12.62
C GLY A 115 -16.78 6.16 -14.14
N ASN A 116 -15.73 5.86 -14.91
CA ASN A 116 -15.81 5.72 -16.37
C ASN A 116 -15.53 4.29 -16.86
N ARG A 117 -15.26 3.36 -15.94
CA ARG A 117 -14.92 1.99 -16.26
C ARG A 117 -16.13 1.22 -16.74
N LYS A 118 -15.96 0.50 -17.85
CA LYS A 118 -17.03 -0.31 -18.47
C LYS A 118 -16.74 -1.80 -18.47
N THR A 119 -15.50 -2.18 -18.16
CA THR A 119 -15.06 -3.59 -18.18
C THR A 119 -14.03 -3.86 -17.08
N MET A 120 -14.07 -5.08 -16.54
CA MET A 120 -13.08 -5.62 -15.59
C MET A 120 -12.67 -7.01 -16.05
N GLY A 121 -11.36 -7.29 -16.10
CA GLY A 121 -10.86 -8.58 -16.57
C GLY A 121 -11.21 -8.93 -18.04
N GLY A 122 -11.67 -7.97 -18.84
CA GLY A 122 -12.14 -8.22 -20.21
C GLY A 122 -13.63 -8.57 -20.31
N SER A 123 -14.33 -8.66 -19.18
CA SER A 123 -15.78 -8.81 -19.09
C SER A 123 -16.45 -7.46 -18.84
N PRO A 124 -17.71 -7.25 -19.26
CA PRO A 124 -18.52 -6.13 -18.80
C PRO A 124 -18.63 -6.12 -17.27
N LEU A 125 -18.79 -4.94 -16.68
CA LEU A 125 -19.06 -4.82 -15.24
C LEU A 125 -20.42 -5.42 -14.89
N SER A 126 -20.49 -6.11 -13.76
CA SER A 126 -21.77 -6.45 -13.12
C SER A 126 -22.42 -5.20 -12.53
N ALA A 127 -23.71 -5.29 -12.17
CA ALA A 127 -24.40 -4.19 -11.49
C ALA A 127 -23.72 -3.81 -10.16
N GLN A 128 -23.20 -4.82 -9.43
CA GLN A 128 -22.48 -4.60 -8.18
C GLN A 128 -21.14 -3.89 -8.42
N ASP A 129 -20.39 -4.28 -9.45
CA ASP A 129 -19.12 -3.62 -9.78
C ASP A 129 -19.31 -2.13 -10.12
N VAL A 130 -20.44 -1.77 -10.74
CA VAL A 130 -20.78 -0.37 -11.06
C VAL A 130 -21.05 0.44 -9.79
N ILE A 131 -21.61 -0.20 -8.76
CA ILE A 131 -21.90 0.44 -7.46
C ILE A 131 -20.61 0.60 -6.66
N ASP A 132 -19.75 -0.42 -6.63
CA ASP A 132 -18.61 -0.47 -5.72
C ASP A 132 -17.38 0.27 -6.26
N MET A 133 -17.10 0.21 -7.56
CA MET A 133 -15.87 0.76 -8.12
C MET A 133 -15.63 2.26 -7.89
N PRO A 134 -16.63 3.14 -7.78
CA PRO A 134 -16.42 4.52 -7.36
C PRO A 134 -15.82 4.68 -5.96
N TYR A 135 -15.98 3.68 -5.08
CA TYR A 135 -15.51 3.70 -3.69
C TYR A 135 -14.18 2.97 -3.49
N ILE A 136 -13.66 2.29 -4.53
CA ILE A 136 -12.38 1.58 -4.46
C ILE A 136 -11.24 2.57 -4.66
N GLU A 137 -10.41 2.73 -3.63
CA GLU A 137 -9.22 3.60 -3.67
C GLU A 137 -8.06 2.97 -4.45
N GLY A 138 -7.86 1.67 -4.29
CA GLY A 138 -6.75 0.90 -4.82
C GLY A 138 -7.10 -0.59 -4.96
N TYR A 139 -6.37 -1.32 -5.80
CA TYR A 139 -6.33 -2.79 -5.76
C TYR A 139 -5.16 -3.36 -6.56
N VAL A 140 -4.78 -4.62 -6.28
CA VAL A 140 -3.86 -5.41 -7.10
C VAL A 140 -4.59 -6.55 -7.83
N SER A 141 -4.33 -6.70 -9.13
CA SER A 141 -4.91 -7.82 -9.89
C SER A 141 -4.20 -9.13 -9.58
N THR A 142 -4.92 -10.13 -9.08
CA THR A 142 -4.36 -11.46 -8.71
C THR A 142 -4.24 -12.44 -9.88
N ARG A 143 -4.15 -11.98 -11.14
CA ARG A 143 -4.02 -12.88 -12.29
C ARG A 143 -2.67 -13.62 -12.28
N LYS A 144 -2.70 -14.88 -11.85
CA LYS A 144 -1.60 -15.85 -12.04
C LYS A 144 -1.39 -16.08 -13.54
N ALA A 145 -0.40 -15.42 -14.13
CA ALA A 145 0.05 -15.74 -15.48
C ALA A 145 1.03 -16.93 -15.41
N LEU A 146 0.80 -17.93 -16.26
CA LEU A 146 1.30 -19.31 -16.17
C LEU A 146 2.84 -19.53 -16.15
N PHE A 147 3.68 -18.48 -16.17
CA PHE A 147 5.13 -18.65 -16.29
C PHE A 147 6.00 -17.73 -15.43
N LEU A 148 5.42 -16.78 -14.70
CA LEU A 148 6.07 -15.97 -13.68
C LEU A 148 4.96 -15.60 -12.69
N GLU A 149 5.07 -15.98 -11.42
CA GLU A 149 4.19 -15.50 -10.34
C GLU A 149 4.46 -14.00 -10.06
N LEU A 150 4.39 -13.17 -11.10
CA LEU A 150 4.41 -11.73 -10.98
C LEU A 150 3.03 -11.32 -10.46
N ALA A 151 3.01 -10.82 -9.24
CA ALA A 151 1.83 -10.13 -8.76
C ALA A 151 1.45 -8.98 -9.70
N GLY A 152 0.15 -8.74 -9.79
CA GLY A 152 -0.38 -7.83 -10.78
C GLY A 152 0.06 -6.38 -10.57
N PRO A 153 -0.17 -5.52 -11.56
CA PRO A 153 0.08 -4.11 -11.42
C PRO A 153 -0.77 -3.49 -10.30
N VAL A 154 -0.19 -2.52 -9.60
CA VAL A 154 -0.86 -1.69 -8.60
C VAL A 154 -1.83 -0.74 -9.29
N HIS A 155 -3.12 -0.82 -8.93
CA HIS A 155 -4.12 0.13 -9.37
C HIS A 155 -4.42 1.12 -8.25
N VAL A 156 -4.56 2.39 -8.60
CA VAL A 156 -4.90 3.49 -7.70
C VAL A 156 -5.86 4.42 -8.43
N ALA A 157 -6.93 4.87 -7.78
CA ALA A 157 -7.80 5.88 -8.35
C ALA A 157 -7.07 7.23 -8.43
N PHE A 158 -6.76 7.69 -9.64
CA PHE A 158 -5.96 8.92 -9.81
C PHE A 158 -6.69 10.19 -9.34
N ASP A 159 -8.01 10.15 -9.26
CA ASP A 159 -8.81 11.24 -8.69
C ASP A 159 -8.57 11.45 -7.19
N LEU A 160 -8.07 10.44 -6.46
CA LEU A 160 -7.63 10.63 -5.08
C LEU A 160 -6.48 11.61 -4.96
N ALA A 161 -5.70 11.84 -6.03
CA ALA A 161 -4.67 12.88 -6.03
C ALA A 161 -5.24 14.30 -5.94
N LYS A 162 -6.55 14.49 -6.10
CA LYS A 162 -7.24 15.76 -5.89
C LYS A 162 -7.76 15.91 -4.46
N GLN A 163 -7.91 14.80 -3.74
CA GLN A 163 -8.54 14.73 -2.42
C GLN A 163 -7.48 14.56 -1.33
N TYR A 164 -6.57 13.61 -1.52
CA TYR A 164 -5.56 13.24 -0.54
C TYR A 164 -4.30 14.08 -0.66
N SER A 165 -3.64 14.24 0.47
CA SER A 165 -2.27 14.70 0.51
C SER A 165 -1.33 13.69 -0.17
N SER A 166 -0.09 14.12 -0.47
CA SER A 166 0.93 13.20 -0.99
C SER A 166 1.26 12.09 0.01
N ARG A 167 1.04 12.32 1.32
CA ARG A 167 1.26 11.35 2.39
C ARG A 167 0.14 10.32 2.46
N GLY A 168 -1.13 10.74 2.32
CA GLY A 168 -2.27 9.84 2.17
C GLY A 168 -2.11 8.89 0.97
N LEU A 169 -1.76 9.45 -0.19
CA LEU A 169 -1.46 8.65 -1.36
C LEU A 169 -0.25 7.74 -1.19
N ALA A 170 0.79 8.17 -0.47
CA ALA A 170 1.93 7.31 -0.20
C ALA A 170 1.55 6.10 0.65
N ARG A 171 0.67 6.27 1.64
CA ARG A 171 0.09 5.18 2.44
C ARG A 171 -0.66 4.20 1.56
N LEU A 172 -1.56 4.69 0.70
CA LEU A 172 -2.28 3.84 -0.25
C LEU A 172 -1.33 3.08 -1.19
N ILE A 173 -0.32 3.75 -1.75
CA ILE A 173 0.66 3.10 -2.63
C ILE A 173 1.42 1.99 -1.89
N ILE A 174 1.81 2.22 -0.63
CA ILE A 174 2.51 1.20 0.18
C ILE A 174 1.57 0.03 0.47
N HIS A 175 0.32 0.30 0.86
CA HIS A 175 -0.73 -0.70 1.07
C HIS A 175 -0.85 -1.61 -0.16
N GLU A 176 -1.12 -1.03 -1.33
CA GLU A 176 -1.28 -1.81 -2.57
C GLU A 176 -0.01 -2.54 -2.98
N ALA A 177 1.15 -1.91 -2.79
CA ALA A 177 2.42 -2.56 -3.07
C ALA A 177 2.65 -3.79 -2.19
N THR A 178 2.11 -3.83 -0.96
CA THR A 178 2.23 -5.04 -0.12
C THR A 178 1.42 -6.21 -0.67
N HIS A 179 0.21 -5.97 -1.20
CA HIS A 179 -0.56 -7.03 -1.88
C HIS A 179 0.21 -7.59 -3.07
N SER A 180 0.83 -6.69 -3.84
CA SER A 180 1.62 -7.07 -5.00
C SER A 180 2.87 -7.85 -4.58
N TYR A 181 3.75 -7.26 -3.79
CA TYR A 181 5.10 -7.79 -3.63
C TYR A 181 5.28 -8.71 -2.43
N TRP A 182 4.23 -8.90 -1.63
CA TRP A 182 4.25 -9.77 -0.45
C TRP A 182 2.96 -10.56 -0.20
N HIS A 183 1.93 -10.39 -1.05
CA HIS A 183 0.66 -11.12 -0.93
C HIS A 183 -0.01 -10.95 0.45
N THR A 184 -0.02 -9.72 0.94
CA THR A 184 -0.90 -9.35 2.06
C THR A 184 -2.37 -9.44 1.64
N ASP A 185 -3.26 -9.47 2.63
CA ASP A 185 -4.71 -9.51 2.53
C ASP A 185 -5.30 -8.21 3.12
N ASP A 186 -6.55 -7.92 2.79
CA ASP A 186 -7.37 -6.90 3.45
C ASP A 186 -8.17 -7.55 4.58
N VAL A 187 -7.53 -7.74 5.72
CA VAL A 187 -8.19 -8.35 6.88
C VAL A 187 -9.14 -7.33 7.52
N PHE A 188 -8.62 -6.15 7.84
CA PHE A 188 -9.38 -5.00 8.28
C PHE A 188 -8.65 -3.72 7.85
N TYR A 189 -9.41 -2.70 7.51
CA TYR A 189 -8.89 -1.37 7.24
C TYR A 189 -8.65 -0.60 8.54
N GLY A 190 -7.68 0.32 8.56
CA GLY A 190 -7.26 1.06 9.75
C GLY A 190 -8.34 1.93 10.42
N HIS A 191 -9.47 2.18 9.75
CA HIS A 191 -10.63 2.89 10.29
C HIS A 191 -11.70 1.96 10.87
N GLU A 192 -11.60 0.65 10.63
CA GLU A 192 -12.58 -0.32 11.08
C GLU A 192 -12.30 -0.76 12.51
N GLY A 193 -13.35 -0.95 13.31
CA GLY A 193 -13.21 -1.43 14.69
C GLY A 193 -12.50 -2.78 14.82
N GLY A 194 -12.60 -3.63 13.80
CA GLY A 194 -11.93 -4.95 13.76
C GLY A 194 -10.40 -4.84 13.73
N TYR A 195 -9.85 -3.75 13.19
CA TYR A 195 -8.40 -3.55 13.07
C TYR A 195 -7.69 -3.61 14.42
N ALA A 196 -8.28 -3.00 15.45
CA ALA A 196 -7.73 -2.97 16.80
C ALA A 196 -7.80 -4.34 17.52
N THR A 197 -8.55 -5.29 16.96
CA THR A 197 -8.78 -6.61 17.56
C THR A 197 -8.09 -7.76 16.83
N MET A 198 -7.32 -7.45 15.77
CA MET A 198 -6.59 -8.46 15.02
C MET A 198 -5.60 -9.22 15.89
N THR A 199 -5.45 -10.50 15.62
CA THR A 199 -4.34 -11.29 16.15
C THR A 199 -3.02 -10.93 15.47
N PRO A 200 -1.87 -11.24 16.10
CA PRO A 200 -0.56 -11.10 15.45
C PRO A 200 -0.41 -11.84 14.12
N ASP A 201 -1.08 -12.99 13.94
CA ASP A 201 -1.01 -13.75 12.68
C ASP A 201 -1.87 -13.14 11.57
N GLU A 202 -2.94 -12.42 11.92
CA GLU A 202 -3.73 -11.62 10.99
C GLU A 202 -3.01 -10.34 10.61
N SER A 203 -2.47 -9.61 11.60
CA SER A 203 -1.84 -8.31 11.38
C SER A 203 -0.59 -8.39 10.49
N VAL A 204 0.23 -9.45 10.60
CA VAL A 204 1.39 -9.65 9.71
C VAL A 204 1.02 -10.11 8.30
N ARG A 205 -0.27 -10.33 8.03
CA ARG A 205 -0.82 -10.53 6.69
C ARG A 205 -1.65 -9.35 6.21
N ASN A 206 -2.01 -8.41 7.07
CA ASN A 206 -2.88 -7.29 6.72
C ASN A 206 -2.11 -6.15 6.03
N ALA A 207 -2.56 -5.70 4.85
CA ALA A 207 -1.89 -4.65 4.08
C ALA A 207 -1.81 -3.31 4.83
N ASP A 208 -2.90 -2.90 5.48
CA ASP A 208 -2.95 -1.64 6.24
C ASP A 208 -2.00 -1.64 7.44
N SER A 209 -1.79 -2.80 8.09
CA SER A 209 -0.78 -2.94 9.15
C SER A 209 0.61 -2.53 8.68
N PHE A 210 0.99 -2.90 7.46
CA PHE A 210 2.26 -2.48 6.87
C PHE A 210 2.27 -1.01 6.50
N ALA A 211 1.21 -0.51 5.86
CA ALA A 211 1.17 0.88 5.41
C ALA A 211 1.25 1.87 6.59
N TYR A 212 0.46 1.66 7.65
CA TYR A 212 0.50 2.48 8.85
C TYR A 212 1.80 2.30 9.63
N ALA A 213 2.31 1.08 9.79
CA ALA A 213 3.60 0.88 10.46
C ALA A 213 4.75 1.58 9.73
N ALA A 214 4.79 1.55 8.39
CA ALA A 214 5.81 2.23 7.63
C ALA A 214 5.76 3.76 7.84
N LEU A 215 4.56 4.34 7.81
CA LEU A 215 4.35 5.75 8.15
C LEU A 215 4.79 6.09 9.57
N SER A 216 4.43 5.25 10.54
CA SER A 216 4.77 5.42 11.95
C SER A 216 6.27 5.40 12.18
N ILE A 217 6.98 4.45 11.53
CA ILE A 217 8.43 4.31 11.64
C ILE A 217 9.15 5.50 11.02
N HIS A 218 8.67 5.99 9.87
CA HIS A 218 9.22 7.19 9.22
C HIS A 218 8.99 8.45 10.07
N ALA A 219 7.78 8.62 10.61
CA ALA A 219 7.43 9.74 11.48
C ALA A 219 8.02 9.64 12.90
N LYS A 220 8.53 8.47 13.30
CA LYS A 220 9.06 8.15 14.65
C LYS A 220 8.02 8.29 15.76
N GLN A 221 6.76 8.08 15.42
CA GLN A 221 5.62 8.11 16.34
C GLN A 221 4.50 7.28 15.72
N VAL A 222 3.57 6.78 16.55
CA VAL A 222 2.42 6.03 16.06
C VAL A 222 1.55 6.92 15.16
N GLN A 223 1.15 6.38 14.02
CA GLN A 223 0.29 7.00 13.01
C GLN A 223 -0.85 6.03 12.73
N THR A 224 -2.07 6.46 13.02
CA THR A 224 -3.30 5.70 12.76
C THR A 224 -4.15 6.41 11.71
N TRP A 225 -5.24 5.78 11.28
CA TRP A 225 -6.21 6.44 10.41
C TRP A 225 -6.67 7.78 10.98
N ALA A 226 -7.05 7.83 12.26
CA ALA A 226 -7.49 9.05 12.93
C ALA A 226 -6.42 10.16 12.92
N THR A 227 -5.13 9.81 13.05
CA THR A 227 -4.06 10.81 12.96
C THR A 227 -3.89 11.38 11.56
N LEU A 228 -4.10 10.57 10.52
CA LEU A 228 -4.01 11.02 9.13
C LEU A 228 -5.23 11.89 8.78
N ASP A 229 -6.43 11.46 9.16
CA ASP A 229 -7.68 12.19 8.95
C ASP A 229 -7.62 13.58 9.62
N ALA A 230 -7.20 13.64 10.89
CA ALA A 230 -7.05 14.91 11.61
C ALA A 230 -6.03 15.87 10.98
N ASN A 231 -5.06 15.36 10.21
CA ASN A 231 -4.06 16.16 9.51
C ASN A 231 -4.48 16.55 8.08
N GLY A 232 -5.65 16.09 7.61
CA GLY A 232 -6.09 16.25 6.22
C GLY A 232 -5.24 15.45 5.23
N ASP A 233 -4.65 14.35 5.69
CA ASP A 233 -3.94 13.40 4.82
C ASP A 233 -4.89 12.38 4.16
N HIS A 234 -6.13 12.28 4.67
CA HIS A 234 -7.24 11.48 4.16
C HIS A 234 -8.43 12.41 3.88
#